data_AF-A0A7Y5B4L4-F1
#
_entry.id   AF-A0A7Y5B4L4-F1
#
_cell.length_a   1.000
_cell.length_b   1.000
_cell.length_c   1.000
_cell.angle_alpha   90.00
_cell.angle_beta   90.00
_cell.angle_gamma   90.00
#
_symmetry.space_group_name_H-M   'P 1'
#
loop_
_entity.id
_entity.type
_entity.pdbx_description
1 polymer ?
#
loop_
_entity_poly.entity_id
_entity_poly.type
_entity_poly.pdbx_seq_one_letter_code
_entity_poly.pdbx_strand_id
1 'polypeptide(L)'
;MTHLTRFIGLTAALLTAASAIAQTTCYDPPSPPVIKAEVTVKKLTLTSDQDDGFDGNAELVLTVNVNAGDCGQTTKNYEKDDLNWDVTSVWNINDLIWSHLECTPRRSMSVGTALIEVDSDLSTNVMSGLAGAAAGLAVGAYGGLVGAIGGAAAGFVVGFVLSLNGNDDLGVGSASLPENGTVTVPSRGADGGADIEIEAKTTPQAGNECNPPPPPPPVETPSGRTQQSYNPLQEALPWVDSVAPEPGNPGQLEPHEIEGIQRSLRTAVLGMGALAAAAEIEQAQRMFGVNQAIARYNQARMMEQNGDSHGALQMYREAFFAAATANFNNVPGGLMRLPFHLVMSNTRMDTVVGRSPKFLMFAPGAIQNVQFMVHGLPPEMTLNVQPLGHNVYMLHLDASAALPGHYLMHVMANDGIRDAQAMVEIVVNEPPQRRVPGDVNGDGCVDDTDLAMLLQAFGNAGGPEDVNQDGVVDDTDLAIVLENFGTGC
;
A
#
# COMPACT_ATOMS: atom_id res chain seq x y z
N MET A 1 -12.49 -6.17 22.58
CA MET A 1 -12.19 -5.35 21.39
C MET A 1 -11.20 -6.15 20.58
N THR A 2 -11.67 -6.70 19.48
CA THR A 2 -10.95 -7.62 18.61
C THR A 2 -9.75 -6.91 17.97
N HIS A 3 -8.69 -7.66 17.65
CA HIS A 3 -7.48 -7.16 16.98
C HIS A 3 -7.82 -6.37 15.69
N LEU A 4 -8.96 -6.71 15.07
CA LEU A 4 -9.71 -6.02 14.01
C LEU A 4 -9.84 -4.50 14.09
N THR A 5 -10.36 -3.94 15.20
CA THR A 5 -10.59 -2.48 15.29
C THR A 5 -9.28 -1.70 15.30
N ARG A 6 -8.16 -2.41 15.51
CA ARG A 6 -6.80 -1.91 15.60
C ARG A 6 -5.99 -2.12 14.32
N PHE A 7 -6.57 -2.52 13.20
CA PHE A 7 -5.92 -2.38 11.89
C PHE A 7 -6.44 -1.11 11.18
N ILE A 8 -7.71 -0.80 11.43
CA ILE A 8 -8.45 0.36 10.91
C ILE A 8 -7.83 1.71 11.24
N GLY A 9 -7.33 1.87 12.47
CA GLY A 9 -6.65 3.10 12.89
C GLY A 9 -5.22 3.26 12.35
N LEU A 10 -4.50 2.18 11.99
CA LEU A 10 -3.13 2.27 11.44
C LEU A 10 -3.16 2.99 10.11
N THR A 11 -4.15 2.69 9.27
CA THR A 11 -4.17 3.09 7.87
C THR A 11 -4.88 4.43 7.68
N ALA A 12 -5.98 4.65 8.43
CA ALA A 12 -6.57 5.97 8.59
C ALA A 12 -5.53 6.97 9.11
N ALA A 13 -4.59 6.49 9.94
CA ALA A 13 -3.49 7.28 10.41
C ALA A 13 -2.45 7.64 9.35
N LEU A 14 -1.91 6.66 8.65
CA LEU A 14 -0.95 6.90 7.57
C LEU A 14 -1.53 7.88 6.51
N LEU A 15 -2.85 7.81 6.30
CA LEU A 15 -3.58 8.65 5.36
C LEU A 15 -3.86 10.08 5.86
N THR A 16 -4.22 10.25 7.13
CA THR A 16 -4.36 11.59 7.74
C THR A 16 -3.02 12.29 7.79
N ALA A 17 -1.94 11.56 8.09
CA ALA A 17 -0.58 12.09 8.08
C ALA A 17 -0.15 12.58 6.69
N ALA A 18 -0.45 11.82 5.64
CA ALA A 18 -0.17 12.22 4.26
C ALA A 18 -1.01 13.45 3.85
N SER A 19 -2.33 13.43 4.09
CA SER A 19 -3.26 14.50 3.69
C SER A 19 -3.13 15.80 4.50
N ALA A 20 -2.63 15.76 5.74
CA ALA A 20 -2.32 16.92 6.58
C ALA A 20 -1.34 17.91 5.94
N ILE A 21 -0.44 17.41 5.10
CA ILE A 21 0.60 18.20 4.45
C ILE A 21 0.01 19.01 3.27
N ALA A 22 -1.24 18.74 2.85
CA ALA A 22 -1.93 19.37 1.72
C ALA A 22 -3.19 20.18 2.08
N GLN A 23 -3.55 20.34 3.37
CA GLN A 23 -4.78 21.06 3.71
C GLN A 23 -4.63 22.57 3.52
N THR A 24 -4.83 23.00 2.28
CA THR A 24 -5.38 24.32 2.00
C THR A 24 -6.90 24.19 2.05
N THR A 25 -7.57 25.07 2.79
CA THR A 25 -9.03 25.19 2.71
C THR A 25 -9.46 25.44 1.27
N CYS A 26 -10.47 24.71 0.80
CA CYS A 26 -11.14 24.90 -0.50
C CYS A 26 -11.38 26.39 -0.76
N TYR A 27 -10.51 26.99 -1.57
CA TYR A 27 -10.65 28.39 -1.94
C TYR A 27 -11.28 28.43 -3.32
N ASP A 28 -12.61 28.44 -3.39
CA ASP A 28 -13.34 28.50 -4.64
C ASP A 28 -14.06 29.85 -4.80
N PRO A 29 -13.39 30.87 -5.40
CA PRO A 29 -13.98 32.18 -5.51
C PRO A 29 -15.20 32.16 -6.43
N PRO A 30 -16.29 32.87 -6.09
CA PRO A 30 -17.49 32.85 -6.91
C PRO A 30 -17.25 33.33 -8.34
N SER A 31 -17.43 32.44 -9.32
CA SER A 31 -17.44 32.71 -10.75
C SER A 31 -18.60 31.97 -11.43
N PRO A 32 -19.44 32.64 -12.24
CA PRO A 32 -20.39 31.94 -13.09
C PRO A 32 -19.68 31.22 -14.26
N PRO A 33 -20.18 30.05 -14.73
CA PRO A 33 -21.31 29.30 -14.22
C PRO A 33 -20.96 28.44 -12.99
N VAL A 34 -21.91 28.30 -12.07
CA VAL A 34 -21.82 27.29 -10.99
C VAL A 34 -22.00 25.91 -11.59
N ILE A 35 -21.12 24.98 -11.24
CA ILE A 35 -21.18 23.60 -11.71
C ILE A 35 -21.25 22.66 -10.51
N LYS A 36 -21.91 21.52 -10.69
CA LYS A 36 -21.87 20.40 -9.75
C LYS A 36 -21.01 19.30 -10.36
N ALA A 37 -19.90 18.99 -9.70
CA ALA A 37 -19.02 17.89 -10.08
C ALA A 37 -19.37 16.64 -9.25
N GLU A 38 -19.50 15.51 -9.93
CA GLU A 38 -19.91 14.23 -9.36
C GLU A 38 -18.95 13.14 -9.86
N VAL A 39 -18.59 12.21 -8.97
CA VAL A 39 -17.76 11.05 -9.29
C VAL A 39 -18.46 9.77 -8.86
N THR A 40 -18.65 8.86 -9.82
CA THR A 40 -19.39 7.61 -9.65
C THR A 40 -18.50 6.42 -10.01
N VAL A 41 -18.43 5.41 -9.15
CA VAL A 41 -17.80 4.12 -9.47
C VAL A 41 -18.83 3.27 -10.21
N LYS A 42 -18.59 2.96 -11.48
CA LYS A 42 -19.59 2.28 -12.33
C LYS A 42 -19.51 0.78 -12.16
N LYS A 43 -18.35 0.21 -12.44
CA LYS A 43 -18.10 -1.23 -12.37
C LYS A 43 -16.61 -1.52 -12.25
N LEU A 44 -16.33 -2.75 -11.85
CA LEU A 44 -15.03 -3.38 -11.90
C LEU A 44 -15.12 -4.58 -12.85
N THR A 45 -14.07 -4.83 -13.61
CA THR A 45 -13.93 -6.02 -14.46
C THR A 45 -12.58 -6.65 -14.21
N LEU A 46 -12.57 -7.84 -13.62
CA LEU A 46 -11.34 -8.60 -13.44
C LEU A 46 -10.71 -8.88 -14.83
N THR A 47 -9.38 -9.00 -14.89
CA THR A 47 -8.63 -9.25 -16.14
C THR A 47 -8.05 -10.67 -16.24
N SER A 48 -8.06 -11.39 -15.12
CA SER A 48 -7.64 -12.78 -14.97
C SER A 48 -8.55 -13.45 -13.95
N ASP A 49 -8.60 -14.78 -13.99
CA ASP A 49 -9.23 -15.59 -12.97
C ASP A 49 -8.37 -15.58 -11.71
N GLN A 50 -8.97 -15.23 -10.57
CA GLN A 50 -8.31 -15.06 -9.28
C GLN A 50 -8.92 -16.02 -8.26
N ASP A 51 -9.42 -17.14 -8.77
CA ASP A 51 -10.11 -18.18 -8.02
C ASP A 51 -9.11 -19.26 -7.57
N ASP A 52 -8.26 -18.92 -6.60
CA ASP A 52 -7.33 -19.86 -5.96
C ASP A 52 -7.66 -20.20 -4.50
N GLY A 53 -8.76 -19.64 -3.98
CA GLY A 53 -9.34 -19.94 -2.67
C GLY A 53 -10.04 -21.31 -2.57
N PHE A 54 -10.27 -21.76 -1.33
CA PHE A 54 -10.79 -23.11 -1.02
C PHE A 54 -12.25 -23.34 -1.44
N ASP A 55 -13.04 -22.29 -1.66
CA ASP A 55 -14.48 -22.39 -1.95
C ASP A 55 -14.85 -22.15 -3.42
N GLY A 56 -13.89 -21.77 -4.26
CA GLY A 56 -14.10 -21.53 -5.69
C GLY A 56 -14.73 -20.16 -6.02
N ASN A 57 -14.56 -19.13 -5.18
CA ASN A 57 -14.93 -17.76 -5.52
C ASN A 57 -13.87 -16.73 -5.11
N ALA A 58 -13.74 -15.66 -5.90
CA ALA A 58 -12.90 -14.51 -5.52
C ALA A 58 -13.63 -13.60 -4.52
N GLU A 59 -13.03 -13.38 -3.34
CA GLU A 59 -13.52 -12.38 -2.37
C GLU A 59 -12.80 -11.04 -2.58
N LEU A 60 -13.45 -10.12 -3.30
CA LEU A 60 -12.80 -8.88 -3.68
C LEU A 60 -12.97 -7.78 -2.66
N VAL A 61 -11.85 -7.13 -2.34
CA VAL A 61 -11.83 -5.86 -1.62
C VAL A 61 -11.34 -4.74 -2.52
N LEU A 62 -12.25 -3.80 -2.86
CA LEU A 62 -11.93 -2.59 -3.63
C LEU A 62 -12.01 -1.34 -2.74
N THR A 63 -10.94 -0.57 -2.73
CA THR A 63 -10.95 0.80 -2.23
C THR A 63 -10.82 1.79 -3.40
N VAL A 64 -11.64 2.84 -3.38
CA VAL A 64 -11.55 3.99 -4.29
C VAL A 64 -11.41 5.27 -3.48
N ASN A 65 -10.43 6.12 -3.83
CA ASN A 65 -10.32 7.46 -3.28
C ASN A 65 -10.35 8.51 -4.38
N VAL A 66 -11.12 9.57 -4.15
CA VAL A 66 -11.17 10.74 -5.01
C VAL A 66 -10.49 11.90 -4.31
N ASN A 67 -9.59 12.55 -5.03
CA ASN A 67 -8.92 13.77 -4.61
C ASN A 67 -9.30 14.94 -5.52
N ALA A 68 -9.94 15.94 -4.93
CA ALA A 68 -10.33 17.18 -5.60
C ALA A 68 -9.47 18.38 -5.15
N GLY A 69 -8.22 18.12 -4.77
CA GLY A 69 -7.28 19.15 -4.31
C GLY A 69 -7.68 19.73 -2.95
N ASP A 70 -7.70 21.06 -2.87
CA ASP A 70 -8.07 21.82 -1.68
C ASP A 70 -9.57 21.71 -1.33
N CYS A 71 -10.40 21.21 -2.25
CA CYS A 71 -11.84 21.04 -2.06
C CYS A 71 -12.26 19.71 -1.44
N GLY A 72 -11.27 18.93 -1.00
CA GLY A 72 -11.47 17.77 -0.14
C GLY A 72 -11.22 16.44 -0.84
N GLN A 73 -11.19 15.41 -0.01
CA GLN A 73 -10.95 14.03 -0.42
C GLN A 73 -12.04 13.15 0.16
N THR A 74 -12.37 12.06 -0.54
CA THR A 74 -13.25 11.02 -0.03
C THR A 74 -12.69 9.65 -0.34
N THR A 75 -12.85 8.73 0.58
CA THR A 75 -12.48 7.31 0.40
C THR A 75 -13.73 6.48 0.55
N LYS A 76 -13.96 5.58 -0.41
CA LYS A 76 -15.02 4.59 -0.38
C LYS A 76 -14.42 3.20 -0.51
N ASN A 77 -15.02 2.29 0.24
CA ASN A 77 -14.62 0.92 0.43
C ASN A 77 -15.76 0.02 -0.04
N TYR A 78 -15.46 -1.02 -0.80
CA TYR A 78 -16.39 -1.99 -1.34
C TYR A 78 -15.88 -3.41 -1.11
N GLU A 79 -16.79 -4.30 -0.78
CA GLU A 79 -16.56 -5.73 -0.61
C GLU A 79 -17.47 -6.47 -1.59
N LYS A 80 -16.93 -7.48 -2.27
CA LYS A 80 -17.68 -8.44 -3.06
C LYS A 80 -17.23 -9.82 -2.64
N ASP A 81 -17.95 -10.35 -1.67
CA ASP A 81 -18.06 -11.78 -1.41
C ASP A 81 -18.63 -12.44 -2.68
N ASP A 82 -18.12 -13.60 -3.10
CA ASP A 82 -18.62 -14.46 -4.18
C ASP A 82 -18.51 -14.00 -5.67
N LEU A 83 -17.47 -13.26 -6.09
CA LEU A 83 -17.32 -13.01 -7.54
C LEU A 83 -16.78 -14.26 -8.26
N ASN A 84 -17.69 -15.14 -8.66
CA ASN A 84 -17.37 -16.31 -9.46
C ASN A 84 -17.00 -15.91 -10.90
N TRP A 85 -15.71 -15.94 -11.22
CA TRP A 85 -15.17 -15.56 -12.53
C TRP A 85 -15.80 -16.36 -13.68
N ASP A 86 -16.00 -17.67 -13.47
CA ASP A 86 -16.60 -18.60 -14.44
C ASP A 86 -18.06 -18.29 -14.77
N VAL A 87 -18.74 -17.53 -13.91
CA VAL A 87 -20.10 -17.02 -14.14
C VAL A 87 -20.08 -15.58 -14.66
N THR A 88 -19.30 -14.69 -14.02
CA THR A 88 -19.12 -13.30 -14.47
C THR A 88 -17.89 -12.63 -13.83
N SER A 89 -16.97 -12.15 -14.66
CA SER A 89 -15.82 -11.33 -14.23
C SER A 89 -16.15 -9.86 -13.93
N VAL A 90 -17.42 -9.47 -14.04
CA VAL A 90 -17.88 -8.08 -13.93
C VAL A 90 -18.69 -7.87 -12.66
N TRP A 91 -18.26 -6.90 -11.85
CA TRP A 91 -19.00 -6.38 -10.71
C TRP A 91 -19.55 -4.98 -10.99
N ASN A 92 -20.88 -4.86 -11.07
CA ASN A 92 -21.56 -3.58 -11.25
C ASN A 92 -21.81 -2.89 -9.89
N ILE A 93 -21.24 -1.69 -9.70
CA ILE A 93 -21.26 -0.96 -8.43
C ILE A 93 -22.25 0.23 -8.50
N ASN A 94 -22.12 1.08 -9.52
CA ASN A 94 -22.96 2.27 -9.77
C ASN A 94 -23.21 3.16 -8.53
N ASP A 95 -22.16 3.48 -7.78
CA ASP A 95 -22.24 4.25 -6.54
C ASP A 95 -21.63 5.65 -6.68
N LEU A 96 -22.36 6.68 -6.25
CA LEU A 96 -21.91 8.08 -6.26
C LEU A 96 -21.09 8.34 -5.00
N ILE A 97 -19.77 8.43 -5.14
CA ILE A 97 -18.85 8.49 -4.00
C ILE A 97 -18.45 9.91 -3.62
N TRP A 98 -18.55 10.85 -4.56
CA TRP A 98 -18.18 12.25 -4.33
C TRP A 98 -19.10 13.19 -5.09
N SER A 99 -19.43 14.32 -4.47
CA SER A 99 -20.19 15.40 -5.07
C SER A 99 -19.79 16.73 -4.44
N HIS A 100 -19.52 17.73 -5.26
CA HIS A 100 -19.24 19.10 -4.80
C HIS A 100 -19.80 20.14 -5.77
N LEU A 101 -20.10 21.32 -5.25
CA LEU A 101 -20.44 22.50 -6.04
C LEU A 101 -19.16 23.29 -6.28
N GLU A 102 -18.74 23.41 -7.53
CA GLU A 102 -17.63 24.28 -7.91
C GLU A 102 -18.17 25.59 -8.51
N CYS A 103 -17.60 26.68 -8.02
CA CYS A 103 -17.87 28.06 -8.40
C CYS A 103 -16.78 28.61 -9.33
N THR A 104 -15.82 27.79 -9.77
CA THR A 104 -14.85 28.12 -10.81
C THR A 104 -14.91 27.06 -11.93
N PRO A 105 -14.24 27.27 -13.09
CA PRO A 105 -14.06 26.18 -14.05
C PRO A 105 -13.53 24.93 -13.35
N ARG A 106 -14.04 23.76 -13.74
CA ARG A 106 -13.81 22.51 -13.03
C ARG A 106 -12.32 22.28 -12.77
N ARG A 107 -11.98 22.04 -11.51
CA ARG A 107 -10.61 21.68 -11.13
C ARG A 107 -10.27 20.29 -11.64
N SER A 108 -8.98 20.10 -11.90
CA SER A 108 -8.45 18.77 -12.11
C SER A 108 -8.79 17.92 -10.90
N MET A 109 -9.34 16.73 -11.13
CA MET A 109 -9.56 15.75 -10.06
C MET A 109 -8.79 14.49 -10.41
N SER A 110 -8.41 13.75 -9.40
CA SER A 110 -7.79 12.45 -9.58
C SER A 110 -8.47 11.40 -8.72
N VAL A 111 -8.30 10.16 -9.17
CA VAL A 111 -8.79 9.00 -8.48
C VAL A 111 -7.66 7.99 -8.33
N GLY A 112 -7.63 7.32 -7.19
CA GLY A 112 -6.75 6.20 -6.91
C GLY A 112 -7.60 5.00 -6.50
N THR A 113 -7.14 3.81 -6.87
CA THR A 113 -7.78 2.53 -6.54
C THR A 113 -6.76 1.57 -5.96
N ALA A 114 -7.21 0.73 -5.03
CA ALA A 114 -6.47 -0.42 -4.55
C ALA A 114 -7.42 -1.61 -4.49
N LEU A 115 -6.96 -2.75 -5.00
CA LEU A 115 -7.77 -3.95 -5.15
C LEU A 115 -6.95 -5.16 -4.73
N ILE A 116 -7.57 -6.05 -3.97
CA ILE A 116 -7.04 -7.38 -3.67
C ILE A 116 -8.18 -8.39 -3.73
N GLU A 117 -7.77 -9.64 -3.79
CA GLU A 117 -8.58 -10.81 -3.47
C GLU A 117 -8.21 -11.26 -2.04
N VAL A 118 -9.12 -11.90 -1.30
CA VAL A 118 -8.91 -12.36 0.07
C VAL A 118 -9.39 -13.81 0.24
N ASP A 119 -8.47 -14.73 0.49
CA ASP A 119 -8.74 -16.18 0.67
C ASP A 119 -9.49 -16.57 1.96
N SER A 120 -9.99 -15.59 2.72
CA SER A 120 -10.63 -15.85 4.02
C SER A 120 -11.70 -14.83 4.32
N ASP A 121 -12.71 -15.24 5.10
CA ASP A 121 -13.91 -14.49 5.55
C ASP A 121 -13.63 -13.14 6.29
N LEU A 122 -12.40 -12.63 6.26
CA LEU A 122 -11.88 -11.40 6.88
C LEU A 122 -12.27 -10.11 6.13
N SER A 123 -13.50 -10.02 5.64
CA SER A 123 -13.99 -8.92 4.80
C SER A 123 -13.94 -7.52 5.44
N THR A 124 -13.90 -7.37 6.76
CA THR A 124 -13.95 -6.03 7.40
C THR A 124 -12.59 -5.38 7.74
N ASN A 125 -11.48 -6.12 7.65
CA ASN A 125 -10.22 -5.72 8.30
C ASN A 125 -9.14 -5.30 7.32
N VAL A 126 -9.13 -5.96 6.17
CA VAL A 126 -8.22 -5.66 5.06
C VAL A 126 -8.60 -4.34 4.35
N MET A 127 -9.89 -4.00 4.37
CA MET A 127 -10.49 -2.75 3.88
C MET A 127 -9.79 -1.48 4.32
N SER A 128 -9.27 -1.49 5.53
CA SER A 128 -8.61 -0.32 6.08
C SER A 128 -7.19 -0.18 5.55
N GLY A 129 -6.48 -1.29 5.38
CA GLY A 129 -5.18 -1.35 4.70
C GLY A 129 -5.21 -0.63 3.35
N LEU A 130 -6.20 -1.04 2.56
CA LEU A 130 -6.39 -0.63 1.19
C LEU A 130 -6.98 0.78 1.05
N ALA A 131 -7.77 1.23 2.04
CA ALA A 131 -8.13 2.63 2.24
C ALA A 131 -6.91 3.56 2.29
N GLY A 132 -5.85 3.13 2.98
CA GLY A 132 -4.54 3.77 3.02
C GLY A 132 -3.90 3.89 1.63
N ALA A 133 -4.15 2.87 0.79
CA ALA A 133 -3.51 2.74 -0.50
C ALA A 133 -4.16 3.52 -1.64
N ALA A 134 -5.46 3.34 -1.83
CA ALA A 134 -6.15 4.06 -2.90
C ALA A 134 -6.04 5.58 -2.71
N ALA A 135 -6.14 6.06 -1.47
CA ALA A 135 -6.06 7.48 -1.17
C ALA A 135 -4.68 8.05 -1.34
N GLY A 136 -3.66 7.27 -1.04
CA GLY A 136 -2.31 7.65 -1.32
C GLY A 136 -2.05 7.97 -2.80
N LEU A 137 -2.50 7.09 -3.70
CA LEU A 137 -2.29 7.21 -5.14
C LEU A 137 -3.14 8.31 -5.78
N ALA A 138 -4.35 8.53 -5.27
CA ALA A 138 -5.20 9.65 -5.67
C ALA A 138 -4.52 11.00 -5.40
N VAL A 139 -3.75 11.11 -4.32
CA VAL A 139 -2.94 12.30 -4.07
C VAL A 139 -1.75 12.38 -5.04
N GLY A 140 -1.14 11.25 -5.40
CA GLY A 140 -0.01 11.14 -6.35
C GLY A 140 -0.27 11.77 -7.72
N ALA A 141 -1.48 11.56 -8.25
CA ALA A 141 -1.90 12.13 -9.52
C ALA A 141 -2.05 13.66 -9.52
N TYR A 142 -2.09 14.31 -8.34
CA TYR A 142 -2.19 15.77 -8.21
C TYR A 142 -0.83 16.49 -8.27
N GLY A 143 0.29 15.77 -8.37
CA GLY A 143 1.62 16.37 -8.47
C GLY A 143 1.99 17.17 -7.22
N GLY A 144 2.44 16.48 -6.18
CA GLY A 144 2.77 17.10 -4.89
C GLY A 144 3.53 16.12 -3.99
N LEU A 145 4.26 16.62 -3.01
CA LEU A 145 4.95 15.81 -2.01
C LEU A 145 3.98 14.87 -1.29
N VAL A 146 2.80 15.42 -0.97
CA VAL A 146 1.65 14.75 -0.35
C VAL A 146 1.19 13.58 -1.22
N GLY A 147 1.25 13.76 -2.54
CA GLY A 147 0.87 12.75 -3.51
C GLY A 147 1.87 11.61 -3.65
N ALA A 148 3.14 11.97 -3.66
CA ALA A 148 4.21 11.01 -3.73
C ALA A 148 4.26 10.13 -2.47
N ILE A 149 4.08 10.72 -1.27
CA ILE A 149 4.05 10.03 0.03
C ILE A 149 2.79 9.16 0.16
N GLY A 150 1.66 9.65 -0.32
CA GLY A 150 0.44 8.88 -0.39
C GLY A 150 0.63 7.60 -1.23
N GLY A 151 0.98 7.75 -2.51
CA GLY A 151 1.08 6.61 -3.44
C GLY A 151 2.15 5.60 -3.00
N ALA A 152 3.10 6.07 -2.22
CA ALA A 152 4.07 5.30 -1.47
C ALA A 152 3.44 4.35 -0.43
N ALA A 153 2.74 4.93 0.55
CA ALA A 153 2.06 4.17 1.61
C ALA A 153 1.11 3.12 1.01
N ALA A 154 0.58 3.41 -0.17
CA ALA A 154 -0.31 2.52 -0.91
C ALA A 154 0.27 1.21 -1.40
N GLY A 155 1.35 1.29 -2.19
CA GLY A 155 2.02 0.10 -2.66
C GLY A 155 2.58 -0.73 -1.51
N PHE A 156 2.96 -0.08 -0.41
CA PHE A 156 3.43 -0.75 0.80
C PHE A 156 2.33 -1.55 1.50
N VAL A 157 1.16 -0.96 1.76
CA VAL A 157 0.09 -1.66 2.48
C VAL A 157 -0.46 -2.80 1.64
N VAL A 158 -0.60 -2.61 0.33
CA VAL A 158 -1.00 -3.68 -0.60
C VAL A 158 0.03 -4.81 -0.55
N GLY A 159 1.31 -4.53 -0.86
CA GLY A 159 2.38 -5.55 -0.83
C GLY A 159 2.55 -6.28 0.50
N PHE A 160 2.16 -5.65 1.61
CA PHE A 160 2.18 -6.23 2.94
C PHE A 160 0.98 -7.13 3.22
N VAL A 161 -0.24 -6.70 2.89
CA VAL A 161 -1.47 -7.49 3.06
C VAL A 161 -1.38 -8.83 2.30
N LEU A 162 -0.67 -8.83 1.18
CA LEU A 162 -0.44 -9.97 0.28
C LEU A 162 0.59 -10.98 0.78
N SER A 163 1.39 -10.59 1.78
CA SER A 163 2.28 -11.53 2.49
C SER A 163 1.55 -12.33 3.57
N LEU A 164 0.25 -12.09 3.76
CA LEU A 164 -0.57 -12.74 4.77
C LEU A 164 -1.52 -13.72 4.06
N ASN A 165 -1.25 -15.01 4.20
CA ASN A 165 -2.25 -16.08 4.09
C ASN A 165 -2.94 -16.25 2.71
N GLY A 166 -2.19 -16.33 1.62
CA GLY A 166 -2.70 -16.76 0.32
C GLY A 166 -3.23 -15.64 -0.59
N ASN A 167 -3.87 -14.61 -0.01
CA ASN A 167 -4.49 -13.47 -0.71
C ASN A 167 -3.76 -12.96 -1.98
N ASP A 168 -4.53 -12.73 -3.03
CA ASP A 168 -4.03 -12.39 -4.36
C ASP A 168 -3.91 -10.87 -4.61
N ASP A 169 -2.76 -10.46 -5.20
CA ASP A 169 -2.47 -9.07 -5.55
C ASP A 169 -3.13 -8.68 -6.86
N LEU A 170 -4.25 -7.97 -6.76
CA LEU A 170 -4.90 -7.34 -7.92
C LEU A 170 -4.41 -5.91 -8.16
N GLY A 171 -3.54 -5.42 -7.28
CA GLY A 171 -2.74 -4.23 -7.43
C GLY A 171 -3.42 -2.92 -7.08
N VAL A 172 -2.83 -1.88 -7.65
CA VAL A 172 -3.28 -0.51 -7.47
C VAL A 172 -3.32 0.23 -8.80
N GLY A 173 -4.13 1.29 -8.86
CA GLY A 173 -4.29 2.13 -10.05
C GLY A 173 -4.51 3.59 -9.70
N SER A 174 -4.24 4.48 -10.64
CA SER A 174 -4.65 5.89 -10.54
C SER A 174 -4.91 6.50 -11.91
N ALA A 175 -5.76 7.52 -11.95
CA ALA A 175 -6.05 8.28 -13.15
C ALA A 175 -6.46 9.73 -12.84
N SER A 176 -6.22 10.63 -13.78
CA SER A 176 -6.88 11.95 -13.80
C SER A 176 -8.30 11.81 -14.36
N LEU A 177 -9.27 12.46 -13.71
CA LEU A 177 -10.67 12.40 -14.11
C LEU A 177 -10.98 13.48 -15.17
N PRO A 178 -11.64 13.12 -16.28
CA PRO A 178 -12.07 14.08 -17.29
C PRO A 178 -13.22 14.96 -16.80
N GLU A 179 -13.48 16.10 -17.46
CA GLU A 179 -14.59 17.00 -17.13
C GLU A 179 -15.97 16.32 -17.28
N ASN A 180 -16.14 15.49 -18.31
CA ASN A 180 -17.31 14.64 -18.46
C ASN A 180 -16.89 13.33 -19.14
N GLY A 181 -17.38 12.20 -18.64
CA GLY A 181 -17.19 10.88 -19.23
C GLY A 181 -16.64 9.85 -18.26
N THR A 182 -16.39 8.66 -18.79
CA THR A 182 -15.85 7.53 -18.04
C THR A 182 -14.38 7.34 -18.34
N VAL A 183 -13.58 7.07 -17.30
CA VAL A 183 -12.20 6.64 -17.41
C VAL A 183 -12.06 5.24 -16.83
N THR A 184 -11.23 4.41 -17.46
CA THR A 184 -10.83 3.12 -16.92
C THR A 184 -9.54 3.30 -16.13
N VAL A 185 -9.55 2.88 -14.87
CA VAL A 185 -8.40 2.85 -13.99
C VAL A 185 -7.90 1.41 -13.92
N PRO A 186 -6.81 1.06 -14.62
CA PRO A 186 -6.26 -0.28 -14.54
C PRO A 186 -5.57 -0.47 -13.19
N SER A 187 -6.01 -1.48 -12.44
CA SER A 187 -5.33 -2.04 -11.28
C SER A 187 -4.57 -3.28 -11.72
N ARG A 188 -3.27 -3.34 -11.42
CA ARG A 188 -2.39 -4.45 -11.83
C ARG A 188 -1.46 -4.84 -10.70
N GLY A 189 -1.63 -6.04 -10.19
CA GLY A 189 -0.81 -6.63 -9.14
C GLY A 189 0.00 -7.82 -9.66
N ALA A 190 0.64 -8.54 -8.75
CA ALA A 190 1.47 -9.69 -9.07
C ALA A 190 0.65 -10.92 -9.51
N ASP A 191 -0.55 -11.08 -8.96
CA ASP A 191 -1.37 -12.29 -9.15
C ASP A 191 -2.52 -12.07 -10.14
N GLY A 192 -2.82 -10.80 -10.43
CA GLY A 192 -3.66 -10.43 -11.56
C GLY A 192 -4.02 -8.96 -11.58
N GLY A 193 -5.27 -8.65 -11.87
CA GLY A 193 -5.71 -7.28 -11.90
C GLY A 193 -7.14 -7.09 -12.39
N ALA A 194 -7.56 -5.83 -12.38
CA ALA A 194 -8.89 -5.43 -12.83
C ALA A 194 -8.88 -4.06 -13.49
N ASP A 195 -9.91 -3.82 -14.30
CA ASP A 195 -10.23 -2.52 -14.87
C ASP A 195 -11.43 -1.92 -14.11
N ILE A 196 -11.20 -0.80 -13.43
CA ILE A 196 -12.24 -0.08 -12.68
C ILE A 196 -12.74 1.10 -13.53
N GLU A 197 -14.02 1.10 -13.91
CA GLU A 197 -14.64 2.22 -14.63
C GLU A 197 -15.18 3.27 -13.66
N ILE A 198 -14.70 4.50 -13.80
CA ILE A 198 -15.05 5.64 -12.97
C ILE A 198 -15.61 6.75 -13.87
N GLU A 199 -16.84 7.15 -13.61
CA GLU A 199 -17.53 8.22 -14.33
C GLU A 199 -17.38 9.54 -13.56
N ALA A 200 -16.94 10.57 -14.27
CA ALA A 200 -16.97 11.93 -13.79
C ALA A 200 -18.01 12.72 -14.59
N LYS A 201 -18.86 13.47 -13.89
CA LYS A 201 -19.92 14.26 -14.50
C LYS A 201 -19.92 15.67 -13.93
N THR A 202 -20.09 16.65 -14.81
CA THR A 202 -20.18 18.05 -14.44
C THR A 202 -21.45 18.65 -15.01
N THR A 203 -22.33 19.11 -14.13
CA THR A 203 -23.65 19.66 -14.50
C THR A 203 -23.76 21.13 -14.11
N PRO A 204 -24.15 22.04 -15.02
CA PRO A 204 -24.44 23.43 -14.65
C PRO A 204 -25.58 23.49 -13.62
N GLN A 205 -25.43 24.33 -12.60
CA GLN A 205 -26.45 24.57 -11.59
C GLN A 205 -27.06 25.96 -11.75
N ALA A 206 -28.37 26.06 -11.55
CA ALA A 206 -29.10 27.31 -11.62
C ALA A 206 -29.20 27.94 -10.22
N GLY A 207 -28.35 28.93 -9.91
CA GLY A 207 -28.44 29.68 -8.65
C GLY A 207 -27.16 30.42 -8.28
N ASN A 208 -27.28 31.36 -7.32
CA ASN A 208 -26.15 32.07 -6.69
C ASN A 208 -25.77 31.39 -5.35
N GLU A 209 -25.70 30.06 -5.31
CA GLU A 209 -25.42 29.30 -4.08
C GLU A 209 -23.96 29.46 -3.58
N CYS A 210 -23.10 30.09 -4.38
CA CYS A 210 -21.77 30.50 -3.97
C CYS A 210 -21.87 31.69 -2.99
N ASN A 211 -22.06 31.41 -1.71
CA ASN A 211 -21.88 32.41 -0.66
C ASN A 211 -20.42 32.91 -0.68
N PRO A 212 -20.15 34.19 -0.38
CA PRO A 212 -18.78 34.67 -0.19
C PRO A 212 -18.10 33.80 0.88
N PRO A 213 -16.82 33.46 0.70
CA PRO A 213 -16.17 32.48 1.54
C PRO A 213 -16.17 32.97 3.00
N PRO A 214 -16.25 32.06 3.99
CA PRO A 214 -15.85 32.40 5.34
C PRO A 214 -14.43 32.98 5.30
N PRO A 215 -14.05 33.85 6.26
CA PRO A 215 -12.69 34.38 6.31
C PRO A 215 -11.69 33.22 6.22
N PRO A 216 -10.52 33.44 5.58
CA PRO A 216 -9.52 32.40 5.46
C PRO A 216 -9.30 31.80 6.85
N PRO A 217 -9.16 30.46 6.95
CA PRO A 217 -8.84 29.83 8.21
C PRO A 217 -7.62 30.53 8.81
N PRO A 218 -7.50 30.57 10.15
CA PRO A 218 -6.25 30.99 10.78
C PRO A 218 -5.08 30.21 10.16
N VAL A 219 -3.97 30.90 9.85
CA VAL A 219 -2.73 30.22 9.43
C VAL A 219 -2.45 29.11 10.42
N GLU A 220 -2.40 27.86 9.94
CA GLU A 220 -2.19 26.72 10.83
C GLU A 220 -0.89 26.90 11.60
N THR A 221 -0.98 26.77 12.93
CA THR A 221 0.20 26.89 13.78
C THR A 221 1.14 25.71 13.51
N PRO A 222 2.46 25.88 13.74
CA PRO A 222 3.39 24.76 13.67
C PRO A 222 2.94 23.54 14.49
N SER A 223 2.31 23.77 15.64
CA SER A 223 1.73 22.72 16.47
C SER A 223 0.57 21.99 15.81
N GLY A 224 -0.36 22.71 15.15
CA GLY A 224 -1.49 22.11 14.46
C GLY A 224 -1.04 21.20 13.31
N ARG A 225 -0.14 21.71 12.46
CA ARG A 225 0.45 20.95 11.34
C ARG A 225 1.18 19.69 11.83
N THR A 226 1.96 19.83 12.90
CA THR A 226 2.70 18.71 13.51
C THR A 226 1.73 17.66 14.05
N GLN A 227 0.69 18.09 14.76
CA GLN A 227 -0.29 17.19 15.36
C GLN A 227 -1.01 16.40 14.28
N GLN A 228 -1.46 17.08 13.23
CA GLN A 228 -2.15 16.46 12.11
C GLN A 228 -1.27 15.47 11.33
N SER A 229 0.02 15.78 11.19
CA SER A 229 0.97 14.93 10.44
C SER A 229 1.50 13.74 11.25
N TYR A 230 1.65 13.87 12.57
CA TYR A 230 2.36 12.85 13.38
C TYR A 230 1.53 12.12 14.41
N ASN A 231 0.45 12.71 14.94
CA ASN A 231 -0.43 11.95 15.86
C ASN A 231 -0.84 10.61 15.27
N PRO A 232 -1.22 10.54 13.99
CA PRO A 232 -1.66 9.27 13.49
C PRO A 232 -0.50 8.26 13.39
N LEU A 233 0.70 8.68 12.96
CA LEU A 233 1.88 7.81 12.94
C LEU A 233 2.25 7.30 14.35
N GLN A 234 2.08 8.16 15.38
CA GLN A 234 2.36 7.80 16.77
C GLN A 234 1.34 6.82 17.33
N GLU A 235 0.09 6.95 16.94
CA GLU A 235 -0.96 5.97 17.25
C GLU A 235 -0.70 4.66 16.52
N ALA A 236 -0.17 4.71 15.30
CA ALA A 236 0.12 3.56 14.47
C ALA A 236 1.27 2.67 14.99
N LEU A 237 2.35 3.26 15.49
CA LEU A 237 3.57 2.51 15.82
C LEU A 237 3.38 1.40 16.89
N PRO A 238 2.70 1.61 18.03
CA PRO A 238 2.43 0.53 19.00
C PRO A 238 1.59 -0.61 18.44
N TRP A 239 0.86 -0.36 17.35
CA TRP A 239 -0.05 -1.35 16.78
C TRP A 239 0.73 -2.38 15.97
N VAL A 240 1.81 -1.95 15.34
CA VAL A 240 2.77 -2.83 14.65
C VAL A 240 3.27 -3.92 15.59
N ASP A 241 3.63 -3.58 16.82
CA ASP A 241 4.13 -4.55 17.80
C ASP A 241 3.04 -5.51 18.33
N SER A 242 1.77 -5.24 18.01
CA SER A 242 0.62 -6.04 18.45
C SER A 242 0.05 -6.99 17.40
N VAL A 243 0.66 -7.02 16.20
CA VAL A 243 0.30 -7.96 15.13
C VAL A 243 0.66 -9.38 15.58
N ALA A 244 -0.33 -10.27 15.59
CA ALA A 244 -0.23 -11.66 16.03
C ALA A 244 -1.18 -12.55 15.19
N PRO A 245 -0.94 -13.86 15.07
CA PRO A 245 -1.77 -14.74 14.26
C PRO A 245 -3.11 -14.98 14.96
N GLU A 246 -4.18 -15.17 14.18
CA GLU A 246 -5.48 -15.54 14.75
C GLU A 246 -5.47 -17.01 15.24
N PRO A 247 -5.96 -17.28 16.47
CA PRO A 247 -6.04 -18.65 16.97
C PRO A 247 -7.03 -19.48 16.15
N GLY A 248 -6.57 -20.60 15.55
CA GLY A 248 -7.43 -21.59 14.90
C GLY A 248 -7.46 -21.57 13.37
N ASN A 249 -6.65 -20.72 12.71
CA ASN A 249 -6.51 -20.75 11.26
C ASN A 249 -5.55 -21.90 10.82
N PRO A 250 -5.94 -22.81 9.91
CA PRO A 250 -5.09 -23.91 9.43
C PRO A 250 -3.80 -23.46 8.68
N GLY A 251 -3.71 -22.20 8.25
CA GLY A 251 -2.51 -21.57 7.65
C GLY A 251 -1.74 -20.64 8.61
N GLN A 252 -1.55 -21.03 9.87
CA GLN A 252 -0.91 -20.15 10.87
C GLN A 252 0.49 -19.67 10.41
N LEU A 253 0.62 -18.35 10.23
CA LEU A 253 1.91 -17.70 9.98
C LEU A 253 2.92 -18.10 11.06
N GLU A 254 4.08 -18.56 10.61
CA GLU A 254 5.17 -18.94 11.48
C GLU A 254 5.73 -17.70 12.21
N PRO A 255 6.27 -17.84 13.43
CA PRO A 255 6.76 -16.70 14.20
C PRO A 255 7.76 -15.79 13.46
N HIS A 256 8.57 -16.37 12.58
CA HIS A 256 9.56 -15.62 11.79
C HIS A 256 8.92 -14.78 10.68
N GLU A 257 7.81 -15.22 10.11
CA GLU A 257 7.02 -14.46 9.13
C GLU A 257 6.39 -13.25 9.81
N ILE A 258 5.83 -13.45 11.02
CA ILE A 258 5.27 -12.37 11.85
C ILE A 258 6.32 -11.32 12.22
N GLU A 259 7.53 -11.74 12.57
CA GLU A 259 8.63 -10.79 12.80
C GLU A 259 9.01 -10.00 11.54
N GLY A 260 9.00 -10.63 10.36
CA GLY A 260 9.22 -9.97 9.08
C GLY A 260 8.15 -8.93 8.76
N ILE A 261 6.90 -9.28 9.03
CA ILE A 261 5.70 -8.46 8.91
C ILE A 261 5.81 -7.21 9.80
N GLN A 262 6.04 -7.40 11.11
CA GLN A 262 6.19 -6.30 12.07
C GLN A 262 7.35 -5.37 11.68
N ARG A 263 8.48 -5.93 11.24
CA ARG A 263 9.65 -5.15 10.80
C ARG A 263 9.32 -4.26 9.59
N SER A 264 8.58 -4.80 8.62
CA SER A 264 8.16 -4.09 7.41
C SER A 264 7.23 -2.93 7.75
N LEU A 265 6.18 -3.17 8.53
CA LEU A 265 5.24 -2.14 8.99
C LEU A 265 5.94 -1.02 9.75
N ARG A 266 6.86 -1.39 10.65
CA ARG A 266 7.63 -0.43 11.44
C ARG A 266 8.44 0.49 10.54
N THR A 267 9.12 -0.08 9.55
CA THR A 267 9.94 0.65 8.59
C THR A 267 9.10 1.63 7.77
N ALA A 268 7.90 1.23 7.35
CA ALA A 268 6.99 2.13 6.63
C ALA A 268 6.52 3.32 7.49
N VAL A 269 6.09 3.08 8.73
CA VAL A 269 5.68 4.16 9.65
C VAL A 269 6.83 5.16 9.88
N LEU A 270 8.05 4.66 10.08
CA LEU A 270 9.24 5.50 10.26
C LEU A 270 9.62 6.24 8.98
N GLY A 271 9.55 5.59 7.82
CA GLY A 271 9.83 6.19 6.52
C GLY A 271 8.89 7.35 6.19
N MET A 272 7.60 7.23 6.52
CA MET A 272 6.63 8.32 6.37
C MET A 272 6.92 9.49 7.32
N GLY A 273 7.27 9.21 8.58
CA GLY A 273 7.74 10.23 9.51
C GLY A 273 8.97 10.97 8.95
N ALA A 274 9.96 10.22 8.49
CA ALA A 274 11.17 10.79 7.87
C ALA A 274 10.82 11.71 6.68
N LEU A 275 10.02 11.24 5.73
CA LEU A 275 9.58 12.04 4.58
C LEU A 275 8.87 13.33 4.98
N ALA A 276 7.90 13.24 5.89
CA ALA A 276 7.16 14.42 6.34
C ALA A 276 8.11 15.46 6.94
N ALA A 277 9.06 15.04 7.78
CA ALA A 277 10.08 15.94 8.32
C ALA A 277 11.00 16.53 7.24
N ALA A 278 11.52 15.69 6.34
CA ALA A 278 12.44 16.09 5.28
C ALA A 278 11.80 17.14 4.35
N ALA A 279 10.58 16.90 3.95
CA ALA A 279 9.76 17.82 3.19
C ALA A 279 9.63 19.20 3.81
N GLU A 280 9.25 19.25 5.09
CA GLU A 280 9.06 20.51 5.79
C GLU A 280 10.39 21.26 5.91
N ILE A 281 11.48 20.52 6.15
CA ILE A 281 12.86 21.05 6.15
C ILE A 281 13.23 21.65 4.79
N GLU A 282 12.87 20.99 3.68
CA GLU A 282 13.15 21.48 2.33
C GLU A 282 12.38 22.77 2.02
N GLN A 283 11.14 22.89 2.48
CA GLN A 283 10.39 24.15 2.42
C GLN A 283 11.07 25.25 3.25
N ALA A 284 11.63 24.89 4.41
CA ALA A 284 12.33 25.79 5.33
C ALA A 284 13.82 26.01 4.99
N GLN A 285 14.34 25.51 3.87
CA GLN A 285 15.80 25.46 3.60
C GLN A 285 16.49 26.83 3.54
N ARG A 286 15.74 27.92 3.41
CA ARG A 286 16.23 29.32 3.42
C ARG A 286 15.75 30.09 4.66
N MET A 287 15.19 29.43 5.65
CA MET A 287 14.66 30.03 6.86
C MET A 287 15.65 29.93 8.01
N PHE A 288 15.73 30.98 8.82
CA PHE A 288 16.51 30.99 10.05
C PHE A 288 15.95 29.96 11.04
N GLY A 289 16.83 29.14 11.63
CA GLY A 289 16.46 28.09 12.59
C GLY A 289 16.27 26.69 12.00
N VAL A 290 16.26 26.53 10.66
CA VAL A 290 16.13 25.21 10.01
C VAL A 290 17.26 24.23 10.35
N ASN A 291 18.42 24.74 10.81
CA ASN A 291 19.54 23.93 11.28
C ASN A 291 19.15 23.03 12.47
N GLN A 292 18.25 23.48 13.35
CA GLN A 292 17.76 22.66 14.45
C GLN A 292 16.89 21.50 13.94
N ALA A 293 16.09 21.73 12.91
CA ALA A 293 15.28 20.70 12.28
C ALA A 293 16.16 19.61 11.62
N ILE A 294 17.20 20.02 10.89
CA ILE A 294 18.17 19.09 10.28
C ILE A 294 18.91 18.28 11.34
N ALA A 295 19.32 18.91 12.45
CA ALA A 295 20.00 18.20 13.54
C ALA A 295 19.11 17.11 14.16
N ARG A 296 17.84 17.42 14.42
CA ARG A 296 16.85 16.45 14.92
C ARG A 296 16.58 15.34 13.92
N TYR A 297 16.44 15.67 12.64
CA TYR A 297 16.28 14.68 11.59
C TYR A 297 17.42 13.64 11.60
N ASN A 298 18.67 14.10 11.67
CA ASN A 298 19.82 13.21 11.74
C ASN A 298 19.85 12.37 13.03
N GLN A 299 19.39 12.95 14.15
CA GLN A 299 19.25 12.22 15.41
C GLN A 299 18.19 11.10 15.31
N ALA A 300 17.07 11.38 14.64
CA ALA A 300 16.03 10.38 14.38
C ALA A 300 16.58 9.20 13.57
N ARG A 301 17.38 9.46 12.53
CA ARG A 301 18.04 8.42 11.73
C ARG A 301 18.97 7.54 12.56
N MET A 302 19.74 8.12 13.47
CA MET A 302 20.60 7.34 14.36
C MET A 302 19.78 6.46 15.31
N MET A 303 18.65 6.95 15.83
CA MET A 303 17.73 6.16 16.66
C MET A 303 17.14 4.99 15.88
N GLU A 304 16.70 5.24 14.64
CA GLU A 304 16.17 4.22 13.72
C GLU A 304 17.22 3.12 13.44
N GLN A 305 18.46 3.50 13.14
CA GLN A 305 19.57 2.56 12.92
C GLN A 305 19.92 1.72 14.15
N ASN A 306 19.65 2.25 15.35
CA ASN A 306 19.86 1.54 16.62
C ASN A 306 18.63 0.72 17.05
N GLY A 307 17.58 0.66 16.23
CA GLY A 307 16.33 -0.06 16.52
C GLY A 307 15.34 0.69 17.43
N ASP A 308 15.66 1.91 17.88
CA ASP A 308 14.76 2.73 18.70
C ASP A 308 13.72 3.44 17.83
N SER A 309 12.69 2.69 17.46
CA SER A 309 11.66 3.16 16.53
C SER A 309 10.76 4.23 17.15
N HIS A 310 10.42 4.11 18.44
CA HIS A 310 9.63 5.11 19.15
C HIS A 310 10.40 6.43 19.30
N GLY A 311 11.67 6.36 19.70
CA GLY A 311 12.55 7.53 19.77
C GLY A 311 12.74 8.17 18.41
N ALA A 312 12.97 7.37 17.36
CA ALA A 312 13.10 7.85 16.00
C ALA A 312 11.86 8.62 15.52
N LEU A 313 10.67 8.04 15.67
CA LEU A 313 9.42 8.68 15.23
C LEU A 313 9.16 9.99 15.99
N GLN A 314 9.38 9.99 17.30
CA GLN A 314 9.26 11.21 18.11
C GLN A 314 10.28 12.27 17.68
N MET A 315 11.51 11.88 17.33
CA MET A 315 12.53 12.80 16.89
C MET A 315 12.25 13.36 15.48
N TYR A 316 11.68 12.56 14.57
CA TYR A 316 11.17 13.06 13.29
C TYR A 316 10.06 14.10 13.49
N ARG A 317 9.13 13.86 14.41
CA ARG A 317 8.09 14.83 14.78
C ARG A 317 8.68 16.16 15.27
N GLU A 318 9.71 16.10 16.10
CA GLU A 318 10.39 17.31 16.60
C GLU A 318 11.19 18.03 15.51
N ALA A 319 11.71 17.30 14.52
CA ALA A 319 12.34 17.87 13.32
C ALA A 319 11.29 18.61 12.48
N PHE A 320 10.15 17.99 12.20
CA PHE A 320 9.02 18.60 11.50
C PHE A 320 8.56 19.89 12.19
N PHE A 321 8.31 19.84 13.50
CA PHE A 321 7.87 21.00 14.27
C PHE A 321 8.87 22.17 14.19
N ALA A 322 10.18 21.88 14.27
CA ALA A 322 11.21 22.91 14.12
C ALA A 322 11.19 23.55 12.74
N ALA A 323 11.06 22.75 11.68
CA ALA A 323 10.99 23.25 10.31
C ALA A 323 9.72 24.07 10.07
N ALA A 324 8.56 23.59 10.52
CA ALA A 324 7.29 24.31 10.46
C ALA A 324 7.36 25.64 11.22
N THR A 325 8.06 25.67 12.37
CA THR A 325 8.30 26.91 13.13
C THR A 325 9.20 27.89 12.38
N ALA A 326 10.26 27.41 11.74
CA ALA A 326 11.14 28.25 10.92
C ALA A 326 10.39 28.87 9.72
N ASN A 327 9.55 28.07 9.04
CA ASN A 327 8.66 28.55 7.98
C ASN A 327 7.66 29.59 8.50
N PHE A 328 7.00 29.30 9.62
CA PHE A 328 6.00 30.18 10.21
C PHE A 328 6.58 31.55 10.62
N ASN A 329 7.79 31.56 11.18
CA ASN A 329 8.47 32.81 11.55
C ASN A 329 8.91 33.63 10.33
N ASN A 330 9.10 32.98 9.18
CA ASN A 330 9.44 33.59 7.89
C ASN A 330 10.63 34.58 7.97
N VAL A 331 11.65 34.22 8.74
CA VAL A 331 12.89 35.00 8.87
C VAL A 331 13.92 34.44 7.88
N PRO A 332 14.39 35.21 6.89
CA PRO A 332 15.38 34.73 5.93
C PRO A 332 16.69 34.31 6.61
N GLY A 333 17.23 33.18 6.18
CA GLY A 333 18.50 32.62 6.62
C GLY A 333 19.40 32.17 5.46
N GLY A 334 20.54 31.59 5.80
CA GLY A 334 21.43 30.94 4.82
C GLY A 334 20.80 29.67 4.26
N LEU A 335 21.20 29.28 3.04
CA LEU A 335 20.77 28.01 2.44
C LEU A 335 21.36 26.83 3.23
N MET A 336 20.48 25.99 3.77
CA MET A 336 20.81 24.78 4.51
C MET A 336 20.08 23.61 3.86
N ARG A 337 20.79 22.51 3.56
CA ARG A 337 20.20 21.34 2.88
C ARG A 337 20.24 20.10 3.75
N LEU A 338 19.20 19.29 3.64
CA LEU A 338 19.17 17.95 4.22
C LEU A 338 20.24 17.07 3.55
N PRO A 339 20.91 16.18 4.30
CA PRO A 339 21.73 15.13 3.69
C PRO A 339 20.92 14.27 2.72
N PHE A 340 21.50 13.98 1.56
CA PHE A 340 20.91 13.05 0.61
C PHE A 340 21.14 11.62 1.08
N HIS A 341 20.08 10.82 1.17
CA HIS A 341 20.14 9.42 1.57
C HIS A 341 18.96 8.65 0.98
N LEU A 342 19.04 7.33 1.05
CA LEU A 342 17.95 6.43 0.67
C LEU A 342 17.28 5.86 1.93
N VAL A 343 15.96 5.79 1.89
CA VAL A 343 15.14 5.04 2.85
C VAL A 343 14.30 4.08 2.04
N MET A 344 14.37 2.80 2.36
CA MET A 344 13.61 1.76 1.65
C MET A 344 12.51 1.26 2.57
N SER A 345 11.34 0.97 2.02
CA SER A 345 10.24 0.38 2.80
C SER A 345 10.61 -0.96 3.40
N ASN A 346 11.52 -1.68 2.72
CA ASN A 346 12.07 -2.91 3.21
C ASN A 346 13.52 -3.07 2.75
N THR A 347 14.36 -3.60 3.63
CA THR A 347 15.75 -3.96 3.33
C THR A 347 15.95 -5.46 3.24
N ARG A 348 14.90 -6.28 3.47
CA ARG A 348 14.88 -7.72 3.22
C ARG A 348 13.49 -8.16 2.77
N MET A 349 13.38 -8.79 1.61
CA MET A 349 12.11 -9.32 1.14
C MET A 349 12.22 -10.80 0.82
N ASP A 350 11.15 -11.51 1.13
CA ASP A 350 10.94 -12.89 0.73
C ASP A 350 9.86 -12.89 -0.38
N THR A 351 10.13 -13.56 -1.50
CA THR A 351 9.24 -13.73 -2.65
C THR A 351 9.33 -15.17 -3.14
N VAL A 352 8.55 -15.56 -4.15
CA VAL A 352 8.62 -16.90 -4.76
C VAL A 352 8.98 -16.78 -6.24
N VAL A 353 9.54 -17.84 -6.82
CA VAL A 353 9.84 -17.90 -8.26
C VAL A 353 8.59 -17.52 -9.07
N GLY A 354 8.77 -16.66 -10.08
CA GLY A 354 7.66 -16.19 -10.93
C GLY A 354 6.99 -14.91 -10.43
N ARG A 355 7.07 -14.59 -9.14
CA ARG A 355 6.50 -13.33 -8.60
C ARG A 355 7.48 -12.18 -8.74
N SER A 356 6.97 -11.00 -9.08
CA SER A 356 7.76 -9.79 -9.34
C SER A 356 7.51 -8.75 -8.25
N PRO A 357 8.37 -8.67 -7.21
CA PRO A 357 8.10 -7.81 -6.08
C PRO A 357 8.28 -6.32 -6.39
N LYS A 358 7.54 -5.49 -5.66
CA LYS A 358 7.62 -4.04 -5.71
C LYS A 358 8.09 -3.47 -4.38
N PHE A 359 8.98 -2.50 -4.43
CA PHE A 359 9.50 -1.81 -3.26
C PHE A 359 9.25 -0.34 -3.40
N LEU A 360 9.19 0.30 -2.25
CA LEU A 360 9.14 1.73 -2.19
C LEU A 360 10.45 2.27 -1.68
N MET A 361 10.92 3.32 -2.35
CA MET A 361 12.14 3.98 -1.99
C MET A 361 11.93 5.47 -1.95
N PHE A 362 12.46 6.05 -0.89
CA PHE A 362 12.47 7.47 -0.62
C PHE A 362 13.90 7.96 -0.74
N ALA A 363 14.06 9.14 -1.32
CA ALA A 363 15.35 9.80 -1.53
C ALA A 363 15.36 11.19 -0.87
N PRO A 364 15.18 11.30 0.47
CA PRO A 364 15.03 12.60 1.10
C PRO A 364 16.28 13.47 0.91
N GLY A 365 16.07 14.77 0.73
CA GLY A 365 17.15 15.72 0.53
C GLY A 365 17.69 15.76 -0.90
N ALA A 366 17.21 14.93 -1.85
CA ALA A 366 17.61 15.03 -3.25
C ALA A 366 17.15 16.36 -3.88
N ILE A 367 18.04 16.96 -4.68
CA ILE A 367 17.89 18.35 -5.18
C ILE A 367 17.69 18.43 -6.70
N GLN A 368 17.79 17.30 -7.40
CA GLN A 368 17.57 17.15 -8.84
C GLN A 368 17.01 15.74 -9.12
N ASN A 369 16.80 15.44 -10.40
CA ASN A 369 16.42 14.10 -10.85
C ASN A 369 17.45 13.07 -10.37
N VAL A 370 16.99 12.13 -9.55
CA VAL A 370 17.84 11.09 -9.01
C VAL A 370 18.06 10.02 -10.08
N GLN A 371 19.32 9.69 -10.34
CA GLN A 371 19.71 8.57 -11.19
C GLN A 371 20.04 7.36 -10.33
N PHE A 372 19.57 6.19 -10.76
CA PHE A 372 19.76 4.95 -10.04
C PHE A 372 20.69 4.00 -10.79
N MET A 373 21.57 3.36 -10.04
CA MET A 373 22.40 2.26 -10.51
C MET A 373 22.29 1.14 -9.51
N VAL A 374 22.05 -0.07 -10.01
CA VAL A 374 21.85 -1.24 -9.16
C VAL A 374 22.85 -2.32 -9.51
N HIS A 375 23.46 -2.89 -8.48
CA HIS A 375 24.37 -4.03 -8.57
C HIS A 375 23.86 -5.20 -7.74
N GLY A 376 24.31 -6.41 -8.07
CA GLY A 376 23.98 -7.62 -7.31
C GLY A 376 22.67 -8.30 -7.75
N LEU A 377 22.00 -7.79 -8.79
CA LEU A 377 20.89 -8.49 -9.43
C LEU A 377 21.42 -9.67 -10.26
N PRO A 378 20.79 -10.87 -10.17
CA PRO A 378 21.10 -11.98 -11.06
C PRO A 378 20.72 -11.65 -12.51
N PRO A 379 21.35 -12.29 -13.52
CA PRO A 379 21.17 -11.94 -14.94
C PRO A 379 19.73 -11.99 -15.45
N GLU A 380 18.89 -12.84 -14.85
CA GLU A 380 17.49 -13.05 -15.23
C GLU A 380 16.52 -12.10 -14.53
N MET A 381 16.99 -11.30 -13.56
CA MET A 381 16.19 -10.27 -12.91
C MET A 381 16.43 -8.91 -13.52
N THR A 382 15.36 -8.13 -13.70
CA THR A 382 15.47 -6.73 -14.10
C THR A 382 14.79 -5.83 -13.08
N LEU A 383 15.37 -4.66 -12.83
CA LEU A 383 14.76 -3.65 -11.97
C LEU A 383 14.29 -2.48 -12.82
N ASN A 384 13.00 -2.19 -12.74
CA ASN A 384 12.40 -0.98 -13.28
C ASN A 384 12.14 0.02 -12.14
N VAL A 385 12.55 1.27 -12.32
CA VAL A 385 12.33 2.33 -11.33
C VAL A 385 11.32 3.32 -11.87
N GLN A 386 10.14 3.33 -11.27
CA GLN A 386 9.06 4.25 -11.60
C GLN A 386 9.05 5.43 -10.62
N PRO A 387 9.28 6.68 -11.08
CA PRO A 387 9.12 7.85 -10.22
C PRO A 387 7.64 8.05 -9.87
N LEU A 388 7.35 8.22 -8.58
CA LEU A 388 6.01 8.55 -8.06
C LEU A 388 5.85 10.05 -7.74
N GLY A 389 6.94 10.82 -7.87
CA GLY A 389 7.01 12.25 -7.58
C GLY A 389 7.81 12.55 -6.31
N HIS A 390 8.26 13.80 -6.13
CA HIS A 390 8.89 14.33 -4.91
C HIS A 390 9.87 13.37 -4.20
N ASN A 391 10.85 12.86 -4.96
CA ASN A 391 11.90 11.97 -4.45
C ASN A 391 11.39 10.62 -3.90
N VAL A 392 10.21 10.19 -4.36
CA VAL A 392 9.64 8.86 -4.10
C VAL A 392 9.64 8.05 -5.39
N TYR A 393 10.04 6.79 -5.28
CA TYR A 393 10.23 5.88 -6.38
C TYR A 393 9.66 4.50 -6.04
N MET A 394 8.96 3.89 -6.98
CA MET A 394 8.59 2.48 -6.94
C MET A 394 9.63 1.68 -7.69
N LEU A 395 10.22 0.70 -7.03
CA LEU A 395 11.17 -0.25 -7.59
C LEU A 395 10.40 -1.52 -7.92
N HIS A 396 10.25 -1.84 -9.20
CA HIS A 396 9.61 -3.05 -9.68
C HIS A 396 10.72 -4.03 -10.06
N LEU A 397 10.87 -5.08 -9.28
CA LEU A 397 11.79 -6.15 -9.60
C LEU A 397 11.04 -7.22 -10.39
N ASP A 398 11.36 -7.34 -11.67
CA ASP A 398 10.94 -8.48 -12.46
C ASP A 398 11.79 -9.68 -12.06
N ALA A 399 11.18 -10.61 -11.33
CA ALA A 399 11.78 -11.86 -10.88
C ALA A 399 11.05 -13.07 -11.50
N SER A 400 10.37 -12.86 -12.63
CA SER A 400 9.65 -13.93 -13.35
C SER A 400 10.54 -15.11 -13.75
N ALA A 401 11.80 -14.84 -14.08
CA ALA A 401 12.81 -15.84 -14.44
C ALA A 401 13.86 -16.07 -13.33
N ALA A 402 13.62 -15.59 -12.12
CA ALA A 402 14.56 -15.74 -11.01
C ALA A 402 14.66 -17.20 -10.53
N LEU A 403 15.89 -17.63 -10.22
CA LEU A 403 16.12 -18.88 -9.51
C LEU A 403 15.91 -18.68 -8.00
N PRO A 404 15.57 -19.74 -7.25
CA PRO A 404 15.57 -19.69 -5.81
C PRO A 404 16.94 -19.31 -5.25
N GLY A 405 16.96 -18.49 -4.20
CA GLY A 405 18.20 -18.10 -3.52
C GLY A 405 18.14 -16.75 -2.80
N HIS A 406 19.26 -16.39 -2.18
CA HIS A 406 19.46 -15.12 -1.49
C HIS A 406 20.31 -14.19 -2.35
N TYR A 407 19.77 -13.01 -2.64
CA TYR A 407 20.41 -11.99 -3.46
C TYR A 407 20.60 -10.72 -2.64
N LEU A 408 21.79 -10.15 -2.71
CA LEU A 408 22.11 -8.89 -2.05
C LEU A 408 22.25 -7.80 -3.10
N MET A 409 21.24 -6.96 -3.19
CA MET A 409 21.16 -5.84 -4.10
C MET A 409 21.76 -4.59 -3.47
N HIS A 410 22.67 -3.94 -4.19
CA HIS A 410 23.21 -2.63 -3.83
C HIS A 410 22.58 -1.56 -4.72
N VAL A 411 21.70 -0.74 -4.13
CA VAL A 411 21.05 0.38 -4.81
C VAL A 411 21.86 1.62 -4.55
N MET A 412 22.42 2.20 -5.61
CA MET A 412 23.14 3.46 -5.59
C MET A 412 22.28 4.51 -6.28
N ALA A 413 22.24 5.70 -5.70
CA ALA A 413 21.47 6.83 -6.19
C ALA A 413 22.36 8.08 -6.24
N ASN A 414 22.25 8.84 -7.32
CA ASN A 414 22.98 10.09 -7.50
C ASN A 414 22.00 11.23 -7.81
N ASP A 415 22.06 12.34 -7.08
CA ASP A 415 21.19 13.52 -7.28
C ASP A 415 21.82 14.61 -8.17
N GLY A 416 22.83 14.24 -8.97
CA GLY A 416 23.66 15.13 -9.79
C GLY A 416 24.88 15.69 -9.06
N ILE A 417 24.93 15.63 -7.71
CA ILE A 417 26.03 16.19 -6.90
C ILE A 417 26.49 15.22 -5.81
N ARG A 418 25.56 14.49 -5.21
CA ARG A 418 25.78 13.63 -4.04
C ARG A 418 25.32 12.23 -4.36
N ASP A 419 25.95 11.27 -3.70
CA ASP A 419 25.61 9.87 -3.76
C ASP A 419 24.91 9.44 -2.47
N ALA A 420 23.97 8.51 -2.62
CA ALA A 420 23.33 7.79 -1.55
C ALA A 420 23.27 6.30 -1.92
N GLN A 421 23.29 5.43 -0.92
CA GLN A 421 23.25 3.99 -1.15
C GLN A 421 22.38 3.28 -0.12
N ALA A 422 21.79 2.17 -0.55
CA ALA A 422 21.04 1.25 0.29
C ALA A 422 21.31 -0.19 -0.14
N MET A 423 21.23 -1.10 0.83
CA MET A 423 21.36 -2.53 0.61
C MET A 423 19.99 -3.18 0.82
N VAL A 424 19.62 -4.09 -0.09
CA VAL A 424 18.39 -4.87 -0.01
C VAL A 424 18.72 -6.33 -0.19
N GLU A 425 18.29 -7.15 0.76
CA GLU A 425 18.26 -8.60 0.62
C GLU A 425 16.96 -9.02 -0.07
N ILE A 426 17.06 -9.88 -1.07
CA ILE A 426 15.94 -10.49 -1.77
C ILE A 426 16.11 -11.99 -1.64
N VAL A 427 15.14 -12.66 -1.04
CA VAL A 427 15.05 -14.10 -0.88
C VAL A 427 13.98 -14.58 -1.85
N VAL A 428 14.40 -15.33 -2.87
CA VAL A 428 13.48 -16.00 -3.79
C VAL A 428 13.34 -17.43 -3.30
N ASN A 429 12.14 -17.77 -2.85
CA ASN A 429 11.77 -19.11 -2.41
C ASN A 429 11.27 -19.91 -3.62
N GLU A 430 11.38 -21.23 -3.53
CA GLU A 430 10.63 -22.10 -4.43
C GLU A 430 9.13 -21.85 -4.27
N PRO A 431 8.33 -21.90 -5.35
CA PRO A 431 6.90 -21.77 -5.23
C PRO A 431 6.41 -22.89 -4.30
N PRO A 432 5.42 -22.62 -3.42
CA PRO A 432 4.82 -23.68 -2.63
C PRO A 432 4.39 -24.78 -3.60
N GLN A 433 4.87 -26.01 -3.37
CA GLN A 433 4.41 -27.18 -4.10
C GLN A 433 2.88 -27.18 -3.96
N ARG A 434 2.15 -27.04 -5.08
CA ARG A 434 0.68 -27.12 -5.06
C ARG A 434 0.36 -28.46 -4.40
N ARG A 435 -0.27 -28.45 -3.23
CA ARG A 435 -0.75 -29.69 -2.63
C ARG A 435 -1.75 -30.27 -3.60
N VAL A 436 -1.31 -31.31 -4.30
CA VAL A 436 -2.20 -32.05 -5.17
C VAL A 436 -3.19 -32.76 -4.25
N PRO A 437 -4.51 -32.71 -4.53
CA PRO A 437 -5.47 -33.49 -3.75
C PRO A 437 -5.02 -34.95 -3.69
N GLY A 438 -4.71 -35.44 -2.48
CA GLY A 438 -4.14 -36.76 -2.27
C GLY A 438 -2.63 -36.84 -1.99
N ASP A 439 -1.90 -35.72 -2.00
CA ASP A 439 -0.54 -35.61 -1.45
C ASP A 439 -0.65 -35.49 0.08
N VAL A 440 -0.70 -36.66 0.71
CA VAL A 440 -0.96 -36.83 2.14
C VAL A 440 0.29 -36.47 2.94
N ASN A 441 1.47 -36.76 2.39
CA ASN A 441 2.73 -36.60 3.10
C ASN A 441 3.34 -35.18 2.91
N GLY A 442 2.86 -34.42 1.92
CA GLY A 442 3.25 -33.05 1.61
C GLY A 442 4.55 -32.91 0.82
N ASP A 443 4.98 -33.96 0.10
CA ASP A 443 6.21 -33.96 -0.70
C ASP A 443 6.02 -33.44 -2.14
N GLY A 444 4.78 -33.11 -2.50
CA GLY A 444 4.41 -32.57 -3.81
C GLY A 444 4.06 -33.66 -4.83
N CYS A 445 4.13 -34.93 -4.48
CA CYS A 445 3.75 -36.06 -5.32
C CYS A 445 2.54 -36.80 -4.71
N VAL A 446 1.73 -37.43 -5.56
CA VAL A 446 0.74 -38.42 -5.10
C VAL A 446 1.22 -39.79 -5.53
N ASP A 447 1.85 -40.52 -4.62
CA ASP A 447 2.45 -41.82 -4.91
C ASP A 447 2.08 -42.92 -3.91
N ASP A 448 2.82 -44.03 -3.95
CA ASP A 448 2.56 -45.18 -3.10
C ASP A 448 2.79 -44.88 -1.61
N THR A 449 3.57 -43.85 -1.29
CA THR A 449 3.78 -43.35 0.07
C THR A 449 2.51 -42.72 0.63
N ASP A 450 1.83 -41.87 -0.14
CA ASP A 450 0.57 -41.23 0.26
C ASP A 450 -0.54 -42.24 0.43
N LEU A 451 -0.66 -43.15 -0.54
CA LEU A 451 -1.61 -44.26 -0.46
C LEU A 451 -1.34 -45.15 0.76
N ALA A 452 -0.07 -45.43 1.08
CA ALA A 452 0.28 -46.24 2.23
C ALA A 452 0.00 -45.52 3.57
N MET A 453 0.13 -44.20 3.63
CA MET A 453 -0.23 -43.39 4.80
C MET A 453 -1.74 -43.36 5.00
N LEU A 454 -2.51 -43.08 3.94
CA LEU A 454 -3.97 -43.10 3.99
C LEU A 454 -4.50 -44.47 4.44
N LEU A 455 -4.01 -45.56 3.83
CA LEU A 455 -4.45 -46.92 4.20
C LEU A 455 -4.08 -47.31 5.63
N GLN A 456 -3.03 -46.73 6.22
CA GLN A 456 -2.68 -46.91 7.63
C GLN A 456 -3.61 -46.13 8.56
N ALA A 457 -4.17 -45.01 8.10
CA ALA A 457 -5.10 -44.18 8.85
C ALA A 457 -6.57 -44.51 8.61
N PHE A 458 -6.88 -45.46 7.72
CA PHE A 458 -8.25 -45.79 7.32
C PHE A 458 -9.16 -46.09 8.52
N GLY A 459 -10.28 -45.35 8.62
CA GLY A 459 -11.23 -45.39 9.72
C GLY A 459 -10.87 -44.55 10.96
N ASN A 460 -9.76 -43.81 10.94
CA ASN A 460 -9.44 -42.79 11.95
C ASN A 460 -10.21 -41.49 11.69
N ALA A 461 -10.23 -40.62 12.69
CA ALA A 461 -10.87 -39.31 12.59
C ALA A 461 -9.84 -38.22 12.25
N GLY A 462 -10.08 -37.49 11.16
CA GLY A 462 -9.25 -36.38 10.69
C GLY A 462 -7.82 -36.78 10.34
N GLY A 463 -6.96 -35.76 10.24
CA GLY A 463 -5.55 -35.89 9.86
C GLY A 463 -5.31 -35.47 8.41
N PRO A 464 -4.04 -35.42 7.98
CA PRO A 464 -3.71 -35.17 6.56
C PRO A 464 -4.25 -36.25 5.62
N GLU A 465 -4.60 -37.43 6.14
CA GLU A 465 -5.21 -38.53 5.41
C GLU A 465 -6.73 -38.35 5.15
N ASP A 466 -7.39 -37.45 5.88
CA ASP A 466 -8.79 -37.03 5.67
C ASP A 466 -8.78 -35.90 4.63
N VAL A 467 -8.67 -36.31 3.37
CA VAL A 467 -8.39 -35.45 2.22
C VAL A 467 -9.60 -34.57 1.89
N ASN A 468 -10.83 -35.08 2.09
CA ASN A 468 -12.06 -34.31 1.88
C ASN A 468 -12.51 -33.51 3.13
N GLN A 469 -11.85 -33.71 4.27
CA GLN A 469 -12.09 -33.05 5.56
C GLN A 469 -13.50 -33.24 6.13
N ASP A 470 -14.14 -34.37 5.85
CA ASP A 470 -15.46 -34.68 6.41
C ASP A 470 -15.40 -35.22 7.85
N GLY A 471 -14.18 -35.40 8.38
CA GLY A 471 -13.90 -35.79 9.75
C GLY A 471 -13.59 -37.28 9.91
N VAL A 472 -13.57 -38.08 8.84
CA VAL A 472 -13.21 -39.49 8.87
C VAL A 472 -12.40 -39.88 7.64
N VAL A 473 -11.33 -40.67 7.83
CA VAL A 473 -10.55 -41.23 6.71
C VAL A 473 -11.29 -42.44 6.15
N ASP A 474 -11.91 -42.32 4.97
CA ASP A 474 -12.71 -43.38 4.36
C ASP A 474 -12.46 -43.61 2.85
N ASP A 475 -13.39 -44.31 2.18
CA ASP A 475 -13.26 -44.65 0.77
C ASP A 475 -13.37 -43.44 -0.16
N THR A 476 -13.93 -42.33 0.32
CA THR A 476 -13.97 -41.05 -0.37
C THR A 476 -12.58 -40.43 -0.45
N ASP A 477 -11.81 -40.42 0.64
CA ASP A 477 -10.43 -39.94 0.64
C ASP A 477 -9.52 -40.79 -0.23
N LEU A 478 -9.71 -42.12 -0.15
CA LEU A 478 -8.99 -43.07 -1.00
C LEU A 478 -9.28 -42.83 -2.49
N ALA A 479 -10.53 -42.50 -2.84
CA ALA A 479 -10.87 -42.18 -4.23
C ALA A 479 -10.14 -40.92 -4.72
N ILE A 480 -10.01 -39.89 -3.88
CA ILE A 480 -9.26 -38.66 -4.21
C ILE A 480 -7.77 -38.97 -4.43
N VAL A 481 -7.13 -39.75 -3.53
CA VAL A 481 -5.74 -40.17 -3.70
C VAL A 481 -5.54 -40.98 -4.99
N LEU A 482 -6.44 -41.92 -5.30
CA LEU A 482 -6.33 -42.75 -6.50
C LEU A 482 -6.62 -41.99 -7.80
N GLU A 483 -7.53 -41.02 -7.77
CA GLU A 483 -7.84 -40.17 -8.92
C GLU A 483 -6.65 -39.29 -9.31
N ASN A 484 -5.88 -38.83 -8.32
CA ASN A 484 -4.70 -38.00 -8.51
C ASN A 484 -3.38 -38.80 -8.52
N PHE A 485 -3.44 -40.14 -8.50
CA PHE A 485 -2.26 -40.98 -8.37
C PHE A 485 -1.28 -40.79 -9.54
N GLY A 486 -0.01 -40.51 -9.22
CA GLY A 486 1.05 -40.22 -10.17
C GLY A 486 1.06 -38.79 -10.71
N THR A 487 0.40 -37.84 -10.04
CA THR A 487 0.46 -36.41 -10.36
C THR A 487 1.29 -35.64 -9.33
N GLY A 488 1.66 -34.38 -9.63
CA GLY A 488 2.56 -33.56 -8.80
C GLY A 488 4.05 -33.77 -9.08
N CYS A 489 4.38 -34.93 -9.64
CA CYS A 489 5.64 -35.28 -10.31
C CYS A 489 5.50 -35.22 -11.85
#